data_AF-A0A8D1TM55-F1
#
_entry.id   AF-A0A8D1TM55-F1
#
_cell.length_a   1.000
_cell.length_b   1.000
_cell.length_c   1.000
_cell.angle_alpha   90.00
_cell.angle_beta   90.00
_cell.angle_gamma   90.00
#
_symmetry.space_group_name_H-M   'P 1'
#
loop_
_entity.id
_entity.type
_entity.pdbx_description
1 polymer ?
#
loop_
_entity_poly.entity_id
_entity_poly.type
_entity_poly.pdbx_seq_one_letter_code
_entity_poly.pdbx_strand_id
1 'polypeptide(L)'
;MLKMMQDTGNKLEPKMDSLQQTLTKETQDRQRKQEEMQHTITDIKNSLEAANSRIQEAEEQISEVGDRLVEITDAEQKREKRLKTNEESLRELWDNVKRTNIRIIGGQKEKRERRGQKKIFQEIIAKNFPNMGKEPLTRIQQAQQVPCKINPRRNTPRHIFNQTDRN
;
A
#
# COMPACT_ATOMS: atom_id res chain seq x y z
N MET A 1 -68.19 -75.52 -28.77
CA MET A 1 -66.90 -74.88 -29.11
C MET A 1 -67.02 -73.36 -29.22
N LEU A 2 -67.94 -72.85 -30.03
CA LEU A 2 -68.15 -71.40 -30.25
C LEU A 2 -68.41 -70.57 -28.97
N LYS A 3 -69.25 -71.07 -28.06
CA LYS A 3 -69.60 -70.38 -26.80
C LYS A 3 -68.41 -70.24 -25.84
N MET A 4 -67.55 -71.26 -25.76
CA MET A 4 -66.33 -71.20 -24.95
C MET A 4 -65.34 -70.16 -25.49
N MET A 5 -65.26 -70.01 -26.82
CA MET A 5 -64.42 -68.99 -27.45
C MET A 5 -64.91 -67.56 -27.16
N GLN A 6 -66.23 -67.34 -27.20
CA GLN A 6 -66.83 -66.05 -26.84
C GLN A 6 -66.62 -65.70 -25.36
N ASP A 7 -66.83 -66.65 -24.45
CA ASP A 7 -66.59 -66.42 -23.02
C ASP A 7 -65.12 -66.12 -22.71
N THR A 8 -64.18 -66.77 -23.42
CA THR A 8 -62.75 -66.43 -23.30
C THR A 8 -62.41 -65.06 -23.88
N GLY A 9 -63.02 -64.66 -25.00
CA GLY A 9 -62.85 -63.32 -25.58
C GLY A 9 -63.34 -62.23 -24.62
N ASN A 10 -64.56 -62.36 -24.11
CA ASN A 10 -65.17 -61.42 -23.16
C ASN A 10 -64.37 -61.26 -21.86
N LYS A 11 -63.59 -62.28 -21.46
CA LYS A 11 -62.72 -62.24 -20.26
C LYS A 11 -61.34 -61.63 -20.53
N LEU A 12 -60.88 -61.64 -21.78
CA LEU A 12 -59.57 -61.11 -22.19
C LEU A 12 -59.63 -59.64 -22.60
N GLU A 13 -60.72 -59.21 -23.23
CA GLU A 13 -60.95 -57.83 -23.69
C GLU A 13 -60.68 -56.77 -22.59
N PRO A 14 -61.31 -56.84 -21.40
CA PRO A 14 -61.07 -55.82 -20.35
C PRO A 14 -59.65 -55.85 -19.78
N LYS A 15 -58.94 -56.99 -19.86
CA LYS A 15 -57.52 -57.08 -19.47
C LYS A 15 -56.62 -56.40 -20.50
N MET A 16 -56.98 -56.50 -21.77
CA MET A 16 -56.26 -55.84 -22.85
C MET A 16 -56.43 -54.33 -22.76
N ASP A 17 -57.65 -53.86 -22.51
CA ASP A 17 -57.95 -52.44 -22.31
C ASP A 17 -57.22 -51.87 -21.09
N SER A 18 -57.21 -52.59 -19.96
CA SER A 18 -56.50 -52.12 -18.76
C SER A 18 -54.98 -52.06 -18.96
N LEU A 19 -54.40 -53.03 -19.69
CA LEU A 19 -53.00 -53.02 -20.05
C LEU A 19 -52.67 -51.86 -21.00
N GLN A 20 -53.50 -51.62 -22.02
CA GLN A 20 -53.33 -50.47 -22.92
C GLN A 20 -53.38 -49.15 -22.17
N GLN A 21 -54.34 -49.00 -21.25
CA GLN A 21 -54.51 -47.79 -20.47
C GLN A 21 -53.30 -47.56 -19.54
N THR A 22 -52.78 -48.62 -18.92
CA THR A 22 -51.59 -48.57 -18.05
C THR A 22 -50.34 -48.18 -18.85
N LEU A 23 -50.09 -48.83 -19.98
CA LEU A 23 -48.95 -48.54 -20.86
C LEU A 23 -49.01 -47.11 -21.41
N THR A 24 -50.20 -46.63 -21.77
CA THR A 24 -50.38 -45.25 -22.27
C THR A 24 -50.03 -44.24 -21.20
N LYS A 25 -50.52 -44.44 -19.96
CA LYS A 25 -50.24 -43.55 -18.83
C LYS A 25 -48.76 -43.52 -18.47
N GLU A 26 -48.11 -44.68 -18.37
CA GLU A 26 -46.67 -44.76 -18.12
C GLU A 26 -45.85 -44.08 -19.23
N THR A 27 -46.26 -44.24 -20.49
CA THR A 27 -45.58 -43.59 -21.62
C THR A 27 -45.69 -42.08 -21.56
N GLN A 28 -46.87 -41.54 -21.24
CA GLN A 28 -47.09 -40.11 -21.04
C GLN A 28 -46.28 -39.56 -19.85
N ASP A 29 -46.25 -40.28 -18.72
CA ASP A 29 -45.47 -39.89 -17.55
C ASP A 29 -43.96 -39.87 -17.84
N ARG A 30 -43.45 -40.84 -18.62
CA ARG A 30 -42.05 -40.83 -19.06
C ARG A 30 -41.75 -39.68 -20.02
N GLN A 31 -42.66 -39.38 -20.96
CA GLN A 31 -42.50 -38.25 -21.88
C GLN A 31 -42.40 -36.93 -21.12
N ARG A 32 -43.30 -36.69 -20.15
CA ARG A 32 -43.27 -35.48 -19.32
C ARG A 32 -41.95 -35.35 -18.55
N LYS A 33 -41.50 -36.42 -17.90
CA LYS A 33 -40.21 -36.42 -17.18
C LYS A 33 -39.02 -36.16 -18.12
N GLN A 34 -39.09 -36.66 -19.35
CA GLN A 34 -38.06 -36.41 -20.36
C GLN A 34 -38.05 -34.93 -20.78
N GLU A 35 -39.20 -34.29 -20.97
CA GLU A 35 -39.30 -32.86 -21.28
C GLU A 35 -38.74 -31.98 -20.14
N GLU A 36 -39.10 -32.28 -18.88
CA GLU A 36 -38.57 -31.59 -17.70
C GLU A 36 -37.04 -31.69 -17.61
N MET A 37 -36.50 -32.88 -17.90
CA MET A 37 -35.06 -33.11 -17.93
C MET A 37 -34.38 -32.30 -19.05
N GLN A 38 -34.98 -32.22 -20.24
CA GLN A 38 -34.44 -31.42 -21.34
C GLN A 38 -34.39 -29.93 -20.99
N HIS A 39 -35.44 -29.39 -20.40
CA HIS A 39 -35.46 -28.00 -19.93
C HIS A 39 -34.34 -27.74 -18.93
N THR A 40 -34.17 -28.62 -17.94
CA THR A 40 -33.13 -28.50 -16.92
C THR A 40 -31.72 -28.54 -17.53
N ILE A 41 -31.50 -29.41 -18.52
CA ILE A 41 -30.22 -29.48 -19.25
C ILE A 41 -29.94 -28.16 -19.99
N THR A 42 -30.96 -27.58 -20.63
CA THR A 42 -30.82 -26.29 -21.32
C THR A 42 -30.48 -25.15 -20.35
N ASP A 43 -31.13 -25.10 -19.19
CA ASP A 43 -30.84 -24.09 -18.15
C ASP A 43 -29.41 -24.20 -17.63
N ILE A 44 -28.95 -25.43 -17.38
CA ILE A 44 -27.57 -25.70 -16.96
C ILE A 44 -26.59 -25.25 -18.05
N LYS A 45 -26.86 -25.56 -19.32
CA LYS A 45 -26.01 -25.16 -20.44
C LYS A 45 -25.87 -23.64 -20.53
N ASN A 46 -26.98 -22.91 -20.45
CA ASN A 46 -26.97 -21.45 -20.52
C ASN A 46 -26.22 -20.85 -19.31
N SER A 47 -26.40 -21.43 -18.13
CA SER A 47 -25.69 -21.00 -16.91
C SER A 47 -24.18 -21.21 -17.02
N LEU A 48 -23.76 -22.34 -17.61
CA LEU A 48 -22.34 -22.64 -17.86
C LEU A 48 -21.72 -21.68 -18.89
N GLU A 49 -22.45 -21.34 -19.95
CA GLU A 49 -22.00 -20.39 -20.95
C GLU A 49 -21.82 -18.98 -20.34
N ALA A 50 -22.79 -18.53 -19.54
CA ALA A 50 -22.68 -17.27 -18.81
C ALA A 50 -21.51 -17.26 -17.80
N ALA A 51 -21.27 -18.39 -17.11
CA ALA A 51 -20.13 -18.52 -16.21
C ALA A 51 -18.80 -18.45 -16.96
N ASN A 52 -18.69 -19.10 -18.14
CA ASN A 52 -17.49 -19.05 -18.96
C ASN A 52 -17.16 -17.64 -19.44
N SER A 53 -18.16 -16.88 -19.92
CA SER A 53 -17.93 -15.48 -20.33
C SER A 53 -17.40 -14.63 -19.17
N ARG A 54 -17.93 -14.82 -17.95
CA ARG A 54 -17.47 -14.11 -16.75
C ARG A 54 -16.04 -14.51 -16.36
N ILE A 55 -15.66 -15.76 -16.56
CA ILE A 55 -14.28 -16.22 -16.31
C ILE A 55 -13.32 -15.56 -17.29
N GLN A 56 -13.65 -15.52 -18.58
CA GLN A 56 -12.81 -14.88 -19.60
C GLN A 56 -12.61 -13.39 -19.31
N GLU A 57 -13.68 -12.68 -18.95
CA GLU A 57 -13.59 -11.27 -18.54
C GLU A 57 -12.67 -11.09 -17.33
N ALA A 58 -12.78 -11.96 -16.33
CA ALA A 58 -11.92 -11.92 -15.15
C ALA A 58 -10.45 -12.21 -15.49
N GLU A 59 -10.17 -13.13 -16.41
CA GLU A 59 -8.81 -13.43 -16.88
C GLU A 59 -8.17 -12.21 -17.56
N GLU A 60 -8.91 -11.51 -18.42
CA GLU A 60 -8.46 -10.28 -19.06
C GLU A 60 -8.15 -9.19 -18.03
N GLN A 61 -9.05 -8.97 -17.06
CA GLN A 61 -8.85 -8.00 -15.98
C GLN A 61 -7.62 -8.35 -15.12
N ILE A 62 -7.39 -9.64 -14.84
CA ILE A 62 -6.21 -10.09 -14.09
C ILE A 62 -4.92 -9.78 -14.86
N SER A 63 -4.91 -9.98 -16.19
CA SER A 63 -3.78 -9.64 -17.04
C SER A 63 -3.49 -8.14 -17.02
N GLU A 64 -4.51 -7.30 -17.17
CA GLU A 64 -4.36 -5.84 -17.12
C GLU A 64 -3.82 -5.36 -15.76
N VAL A 65 -4.34 -5.92 -14.66
CA VAL A 65 -3.84 -5.61 -13.31
C VAL A 65 -2.38 -6.08 -13.16
N GLY A 66 -2.03 -7.23 -13.73
CA GLY A 66 -0.67 -7.75 -13.76
C GLY A 66 0.30 -6.76 -14.41
N ASP A 67 -0.04 -6.25 -15.59
CA ASP A 67 0.79 -5.28 -16.32
C ASP A 67 0.96 -3.97 -15.52
N ARG A 68 -0.14 -3.46 -14.95
CA ARG A 68 -0.11 -2.24 -14.11
C ARG A 68 0.76 -2.40 -12.87
N LEU A 69 0.80 -3.57 -12.25
CA LEU A 69 1.66 -3.83 -11.09
C LEU A 69 3.14 -3.76 -11.44
N VAL A 70 3.53 -4.21 -12.63
CA VAL A 70 4.92 -4.08 -13.12
C VAL A 70 5.30 -2.61 -13.27
N GLU A 71 4.45 -1.80 -13.90
CA GLU A 71 4.69 -0.36 -14.06
C GLU A 71 4.83 0.37 -12.72
N ILE A 72 3.98 0.04 -11.74
CA ILE A 72 4.04 0.63 -10.39
C ILE A 72 5.37 0.26 -9.72
N THR A 73 5.78 -1.00 -9.82
CA THR A 73 7.03 -1.48 -9.21
C THR A 73 8.25 -0.72 -9.77
N ASP A 74 8.31 -0.54 -11.09
CA ASP A 74 9.39 0.22 -11.73
C ASP A 74 9.38 1.70 -11.31
N ALA A 75 8.20 2.31 -11.20
CA ALA A 75 8.05 3.68 -10.74
C ALA A 75 8.50 3.86 -9.28
N GLU A 76 8.18 2.90 -8.41
CA GLU A 76 8.60 2.90 -7.00
C GLU A 76 10.11 2.76 -6.86
N GLN A 77 10.75 1.84 -7.59
CA GLN A 77 12.21 1.72 -7.60
C GLN A 77 12.90 3.01 -8.05
N LYS A 78 12.36 3.68 -9.07
CA LYS A 78 12.89 4.98 -9.52
C LYS A 78 12.72 6.06 -8.46
N ARG A 79 11.59 6.08 -7.75
CA ARG A 79 11.33 7.00 -6.65
C ARG A 79 12.27 6.75 -5.47
N GLU A 80 12.50 5.50 -5.11
CA GLU A 80 13.42 5.10 -4.04
C GLU A 80 14.85 5.57 -4.32
N LYS A 81 15.36 5.33 -5.54
CA LYS A 81 16.69 5.82 -5.96
C LYS A 81 16.82 7.34 -5.80
N ARG A 82 15.79 8.10 -6.21
CA ARG A 82 15.77 9.57 -6.04
C ARG A 82 15.76 9.98 -4.58
N LEU A 83 14.99 9.31 -3.73
CA LEU A 83 14.95 9.60 -2.29
C LEU A 83 16.29 9.34 -1.62
N LYS A 84 16.96 8.24 -1.98
CA LYS A 84 18.30 7.92 -1.48
C LYS A 84 19.33 9.00 -1.86
N THR A 85 19.37 9.42 -3.12
CA THR A 85 20.26 10.49 -3.56
C THR A 85 19.94 11.83 -2.88
N ASN A 86 18.66 12.14 -2.68
CA ASN A 86 18.26 13.34 -1.95
C ASN A 86 18.69 13.29 -0.48
N GLU A 87 18.57 12.13 0.17
CA GLU A 87 19.03 11.94 1.54
C GLU A 87 20.54 12.14 1.67
N GLU A 88 21.31 11.55 0.76
CA GLU A 88 22.77 11.74 0.68
C GLU A 88 23.11 13.23 0.49
N SER A 89 22.44 13.90 -0.45
CA SER A 89 22.63 15.33 -0.71
C SER A 89 22.29 16.19 0.53
N LEU A 90 21.23 15.84 1.27
CA LEU A 90 20.86 16.54 2.51
C LEU A 90 21.88 16.30 3.62
N ARG A 91 22.44 15.09 3.73
CA ARG A 91 23.53 14.80 4.67
C ARG A 91 24.77 15.64 4.35
N GLU A 92 25.16 15.71 3.07
CA GLU A 92 26.28 16.54 2.63
C GLU A 92 26.06 18.03 2.91
N LEU A 93 24.87 18.57 2.61
CA LEU A 93 24.52 19.95 2.92
C LEU A 93 24.57 20.21 4.43
N TRP A 94 24.04 19.28 5.24
CA TRP A 94 24.04 19.41 6.69
C TRP A 94 25.45 19.35 7.28
N ASP A 95 26.32 18.49 6.75
CA ASP A 95 27.72 18.41 7.15
C ASP A 95 28.50 19.64 6.70
N ASN A 96 28.21 20.18 5.51
CA ASN A 96 28.77 21.45 5.04
C ASN A 96 28.40 22.62 5.96
N VAL A 97 27.13 22.71 6.36
CA VAL A 97 26.68 23.68 7.36
C VAL A 97 27.43 23.45 8.67
N LYS A 98 27.44 22.23 9.23
CA LYS A 98 28.16 21.96 10.49
C LYS A 98 29.65 22.29 10.46
N ARG A 99 30.34 22.08 9.33
CA ARG A 99 31.77 22.39 9.20
C ARG A 99 32.08 23.88 9.43
N THR A 100 31.16 24.79 9.12
CA THR A 100 31.35 26.24 9.38
C THR A 100 30.95 26.64 10.79
N ASN A 101 30.56 25.68 11.63
CA ASN A 101 30.05 25.96 12.96
C ASN A 101 31.01 25.54 14.06
N ILE A 102 31.44 26.53 14.85
CA ILE A 102 32.30 26.35 16.00
C ILE A 102 31.42 26.14 17.24
N ARG A 103 31.60 25.00 17.91
CA ARG A 103 30.88 24.63 19.13
C ARG A 103 31.73 24.93 20.36
N ILE A 104 31.30 25.88 21.19
CA ILE A 104 31.92 26.13 22.50
C ILE A 104 31.13 25.43 23.59
N ILE A 105 31.81 24.63 24.38
CA ILE A 105 31.27 23.88 25.52
C ILE A 105 31.80 24.53 26.80
N GLY A 106 30.92 25.00 27.68
CA GLY A 106 31.29 25.61 28.97
C GLY A 106 31.05 27.12 29.11
N GLY A 107 30.48 27.78 28.10
CA GLY A 107 30.08 29.19 28.20
C GLY A 107 29.04 29.42 29.31
N GLN A 108 29.31 30.37 30.21
CA GLN A 108 28.44 30.68 31.35
C GLN A 108 27.01 31.01 30.91
N LYS A 109 26.06 30.49 31.70
CA LYS A 109 24.61 30.48 31.44
C LYS A 109 23.97 31.83 31.82
N GLU A 110 24.55 32.95 31.40
CA GLU A 110 23.95 34.26 31.67
C GLU A 110 22.82 34.52 30.65
N LYS A 111 21.69 35.09 31.10
CA LYS A 111 20.50 35.45 30.28
C LYS A 111 20.83 36.56 29.27
N ARG A 112 21.82 36.38 28.41
CA ARG A 112 22.24 37.40 27.44
C ARG A 112 21.80 37.00 26.05
N GLU A 113 21.01 37.88 25.44
CA GLU A 113 20.55 37.85 24.06
C GLU A 113 21.71 37.56 23.07
N ARG A 114 21.38 37.25 21.81
CA ARG A 114 22.33 36.99 20.70
C ARG A 114 23.54 37.95 20.67
N ARG A 115 23.34 39.23 21.04
CA ARG A 115 24.40 40.26 21.12
C ARG A 115 25.46 39.96 22.19
N GLY A 116 25.07 39.41 23.34
CA GLY A 116 26.01 39.06 24.42
C GLY A 116 26.84 37.81 24.13
N GLN A 117 26.30 36.86 23.35
CA GLN A 117 27.01 35.63 22.97
C GLN A 117 28.18 35.92 22.03
N LYS A 118 27.98 36.83 21.07
CA LYS A 118 29.08 37.33 20.23
C LYS A 118 30.19 37.95 21.08
N LYS A 119 29.84 38.78 22.09
CA LYS A 119 30.79 39.42 23.02
C LYS A 119 31.62 38.40 23.83
N ILE A 120 30.96 37.38 24.38
CA ILE A 120 31.63 36.29 25.12
C ILE A 120 32.62 35.55 24.23
N PHE A 121 32.26 35.30 22.96
CA PHE A 121 33.17 34.69 22.01
C PHE A 121 34.42 35.54 21.75
N GLN A 122 34.26 36.87 21.63
CA GLN A 122 35.40 37.77 21.44
C GLN A 122 36.34 37.74 22.64
N GLU A 123 35.78 37.70 23.84
CA GLU A 123 36.54 37.66 25.09
C GLU A 123 37.34 36.35 25.21
N ILE A 124 36.74 35.22 24.81
CA ILE A 124 37.42 33.91 24.77
C ILE A 124 38.56 33.92 23.73
N ILE A 125 38.34 34.44 22.51
CA ILE A 125 39.39 34.52 21.48
C ILE A 125 40.52 35.44 21.93
N ALA A 126 40.20 36.65 22.42
CA ALA A 126 41.22 37.61 22.86
C ALA A 126 42.06 37.07 24.03
N LYS A 127 41.45 36.31 24.94
CA LYS A 127 42.14 35.72 26.08
C LYS A 127 43.06 34.55 25.70
N ASN A 128 42.62 33.67 24.78
CA ASN A 128 43.35 32.44 24.46
C ASN A 128 44.25 32.57 23.22
N PHE A 129 43.96 33.50 22.32
CA PHE A 129 44.65 33.68 21.03
C PHE A 129 44.92 35.17 20.74
N PRO A 130 45.78 35.83 21.54
CA PRO A 130 46.02 37.29 21.43
C PRO A 130 46.58 37.73 20.06
N ASN A 131 47.26 36.83 19.34
CA ASN A 131 47.87 37.09 18.04
C ASN A 131 46.88 37.03 16.86
N MET A 132 45.64 36.59 17.06
CA MET A 132 44.64 36.48 15.98
C MET A 132 43.96 37.81 15.60
N GLY A 133 44.26 38.92 16.28
CA GLY A 133 43.72 40.24 15.96
C GLY A 133 42.18 40.33 16.01
N LYS A 134 41.61 41.38 15.39
CA LYS A 134 40.14 41.59 15.32
C LYS A 134 39.49 40.93 14.09
N GLU A 135 40.26 40.33 13.19
CA GLU A 135 39.77 39.77 11.93
C GLU A 135 38.77 38.61 12.07
N PRO A 136 38.90 37.66 13.02
CA PRO A 136 37.91 36.60 13.20
C PRO A 136 36.52 37.13 13.60
N LEU A 137 36.44 38.36 14.13
CA LEU A 137 35.24 38.95 14.71
C LEU A 137 34.24 39.45 13.66
N THR A 138 34.73 39.87 12.48
CA THR A 138 33.90 40.34 11.36
C THR A 138 33.25 39.19 10.60
N ARG A 139 33.84 37.98 10.65
CA ARG A 139 33.38 36.78 9.92
C ARG A 139 32.27 35.98 10.60
N ILE A 140 31.87 36.34 11.81
CA ILE A 140 30.81 35.62 12.55
C ILE A 140 29.46 36.22 12.16
N GLN A 141 28.70 35.47 11.35
CA GLN A 141 27.34 35.85 10.94
C GLN A 141 26.31 35.63 12.05
N GLN A 142 26.36 34.47 12.73
CA GLN A 142 25.37 34.13 13.76
C GLN A 142 26.01 33.40 14.95
N ALA A 143 25.77 33.94 16.15
CA ALA A 143 26.04 33.29 17.43
C ALA A 143 24.69 32.97 18.07
N GLN A 144 24.32 31.69 18.13
CA GLN A 144 23.06 31.27 18.72
C GLN A 144 23.27 30.12 19.71
N GLN A 145 22.68 30.28 20.89
CA GLN A 145 22.56 29.19 21.85
C GLN A 145 21.50 28.19 21.37
N VAL A 146 21.81 26.90 21.43
CA VAL A 146 20.91 25.82 20.99
C VAL A 146 19.54 25.97 21.68
N PRO A 147 18.41 26.03 20.94
CA PRO A 147 17.08 26.25 21.50
C PRO A 147 16.70 25.24 22.61
N CYS A 148 16.03 25.74 23.65
CA CYS A 148 15.80 25.04 24.92
C CYS A 148 14.80 23.87 24.91
N LYS A 149 14.26 23.45 23.75
CA LYS A 149 12.99 22.69 23.72
C LYS A 149 13.05 21.22 24.16
N ILE A 150 14.21 20.64 24.46
CA ILE A 150 14.31 19.17 24.61
C ILE A 150 14.38 18.67 26.07
N ASN A 151 14.81 19.47 27.07
CA ASN A 151 14.70 19.03 28.48
C ASN A 151 14.89 20.20 29.49
N PRO A 152 13.87 20.58 30.29
CA PRO A 152 13.99 21.60 31.34
C PRO A 152 14.91 21.22 32.50
N ARG A 153 15.14 19.92 32.75
CA ARG A 153 15.83 19.39 33.93
C ARG A 153 17.36 19.25 33.78
N ARG A 154 17.94 19.74 32.68
CA ARG A 154 19.38 19.58 32.40
C ARG A 154 20.22 20.64 33.15
N ASN A 155 21.03 20.19 34.10
CA ASN A 155 21.90 21.05 34.93
C ASN A 155 23.23 21.43 34.25
N THR A 156 23.63 20.80 33.13
CA THR A 156 24.90 21.12 32.44
C THR A 156 24.81 22.41 31.60
N PRO A 157 25.90 23.21 31.51
CA PRO A 157 25.98 24.36 30.60
C PRO A 157 25.69 23.98 29.14
N ARG A 158 24.99 24.85 28.40
CA ARG A 158 24.62 24.60 27.00
C ARG A 158 25.78 24.94 26.06
N HIS A 159 25.81 24.24 24.93
CA HIS A 159 26.75 24.55 23.86
C HIS A 159 26.33 25.84 23.14
N ILE A 160 27.29 26.70 22.85
CA ILE A 160 27.11 27.87 21.98
C ILE A 160 27.58 27.46 20.58
N PHE A 161 26.77 27.78 19.58
CA PHE A 161 27.06 27.52 18.18
C PHE A 161 27.32 28.84 17.47
N ASN A 162 28.49 28.96 16.85
CA ASN A 162 28.87 30.14 16.08
C ASN A 162 29.09 29.73 14.64
N GLN A 163 28.34 30.34 13.72
CA GLN A 163 28.52 30.16 12.28
C GLN A 163 29.50 31.21 11.75
N THR A 164 30.55 30.74 11.07
CA THR A 164 31.60 31.58 10.50
C THR A 164 31.59 31.49 8.97
N ASP A 165 31.83 32.59 8.28
CA ASP A 165 31.96 32.59 6.82
C ASP A 165 33.26 31.92 6.36
N ARG A 166 33.18 31.10 5.30
CA ARG A 166 34.36 30.69 4.54
C ARG A 166 34.65 31.73 3.47
N ASN A 167 35.95 31.98 3.23
CA ASN A 167 36.45 32.68 2.05
C ASN A 167 36.03 31.94 0.77
#